data_AF-A0A1E7EJG1-F1
#
_entry.id   AF-A0A1E7EJG1-F1
#
_cell.length_a   1.000
_cell.length_b   1.000
_cell.length_c   1.000
_cell.angle_alpha   90.00
_cell.angle_beta   90.00
_cell.angle_gamma   90.00
#
_symmetry.space_group_name_H-M   'P 1'
#
loop_
_entity.id
_entity.type
_entity.pdbx_description
1 polymer ?
#
loop_
_entity_poly.entity_id
_entity_poly.type
_entity_poly.pdbx_seq_one_letter_code
_entity_poly.pdbx_strand_id
1 'polypeptide(L)'
;MPLIIDDYKPSAYEKKRLERIKKNEEHMKKLGLHKYQDFMKNTNTVSVAVKKKAVRIKSKKPVQRRRSGRLSFKSSNSMVVMLDLDQVDGLDKVVKQWDENDEDDDENDGDDNQNQNNNKSTVVTRRISINPDEYKLSDRDRISLFSAVEEGIVDEHYLSKFQEFLEYHDGISVQNVKNVMKQARKLASGDGIRYGSKNYGWPENCYFKKNIKITPLSDFIKLMNEGQEYENKYGRDRSNGWLLRHPLKKLLLFQHFILNNPSFLTSELKLKDYYA
;
A
#
# COMPACT_ATOMS: atom_id res chain seq x y z
N MET A 1 -27.29 50.17 1.17
CA MET A 1 -28.47 49.39 1.59
C MET A 1 -28.21 47.93 1.25
N PRO A 2 -28.21 46.99 2.21
CA PRO A 2 -28.07 45.57 1.91
C PRO A 2 -29.32 45.06 1.19
N LEU A 3 -29.13 44.35 0.08
CA LEU A 3 -30.19 43.67 -0.65
C LEU A 3 -30.65 42.47 0.19
N ILE A 4 -31.85 42.60 0.74
CA ILE A 4 -32.54 41.51 1.44
C ILE A 4 -33.13 40.60 0.36
N ILE A 5 -32.60 39.39 0.22
CA ILE A 5 -33.09 38.36 -0.70
C ILE A 5 -33.96 37.41 0.14
N ASP A 6 -35.24 37.73 0.32
CA ASP A 6 -36.13 37.04 1.28
C ASP A 6 -36.85 35.80 0.73
N ASP A 7 -36.67 35.41 -0.53
CA ASP A 7 -37.49 34.35 -1.15
C ASP A 7 -36.73 33.05 -1.48
N TYR A 8 -35.83 32.60 -0.60
CA TYR A 8 -35.20 31.30 -0.80
C TYR A 8 -36.12 30.14 -0.38
N LYS A 9 -36.72 29.45 -1.36
CA LYS A 9 -37.44 28.19 -1.16
C LYS A 9 -36.49 27.00 -1.33
N PRO A 10 -36.06 26.33 -0.24
CA PRO A 10 -35.08 25.25 -0.33
C PRO A 10 -35.62 24.04 -1.11
N SER A 11 -34.75 23.45 -1.92
CA SER A 11 -35.03 22.26 -2.73
C SER A 11 -35.34 21.03 -1.84
N ALA A 12 -36.06 20.04 -2.37
CA ALA A 12 -36.35 18.79 -1.65
C ALA A 12 -35.08 18.08 -1.13
N TYR A 13 -33.98 18.15 -1.88
CA TYR A 13 -32.67 17.65 -1.44
C TYR A 13 -32.14 18.42 -0.22
N GLU A 14 -32.28 19.72 -0.23
CA GLU A 14 -31.75 20.61 0.79
C GLU A 14 -32.52 20.48 2.10
N LYS A 15 -33.84 20.27 2.03
CA LYS A 15 -34.67 19.88 3.19
C LYS A 15 -34.14 18.60 3.84
N LYS A 16 -33.89 17.54 3.05
CA LYS A 16 -33.31 16.28 3.55
C LYS A 16 -31.90 16.48 4.13
N ARG A 17 -31.09 17.35 3.52
CA ARG A 17 -29.75 17.67 4.02
C ARG A 17 -29.81 18.37 5.37
N LEU A 18 -30.69 19.37 5.52
CA LEU A 18 -30.90 20.08 6.79
C LEU A 18 -31.43 19.15 7.89
N GLU A 19 -32.32 18.22 7.55
CA GLU A 19 -32.82 17.21 8.49
C GLU A 19 -31.71 16.29 9.00
N ARG A 20 -30.80 15.83 8.13
CA ARG A 20 -29.62 15.05 8.54
C ARG A 20 -28.67 15.86 9.42
N ILE A 21 -28.45 17.13 9.10
CA ILE A 21 -27.62 18.03 9.92
C ILE A 21 -28.23 18.13 11.32
N LYS A 22 -29.55 18.40 11.42
CA LYS A 22 -30.26 18.48 12.69
C LYS A 22 -30.18 17.19 13.51
N LYS A 23 -30.38 16.03 12.87
CA LYS A 23 -30.27 14.71 13.55
C LYS A 23 -28.86 14.46 14.08
N ASN A 24 -27.82 14.83 13.32
CA ASN A 24 -26.43 14.73 13.77
C ASN A 24 -26.14 15.69 14.94
N GLU A 25 -26.65 16.92 14.90
CA GLU A 25 -26.49 17.88 16.00
C GLU A 25 -27.15 17.38 17.30
N GLU A 26 -28.36 16.82 17.21
CA GLU A 26 -29.05 16.20 18.34
C GLU A 26 -28.27 15.00 18.90
N HIS A 27 -27.74 14.15 18.01
CA HIS A 27 -26.91 13.01 18.40
C HIS A 27 -25.63 13.46 19.12
N MET A 28 -24.94 14.48 18.59
CA MET A 28 -23.75 15.08 19.21
C MET A 28 -24.07 15.74 20.55
N LYS A 29 -25.25 16.34 20.69
CA LYS A 29 -25.74 16.89 21.96
C LYS A 29 -26.00 15.79 22.97
N LYS A 30 -26.61 14.66 22.55
CA LYS A 30 -26.86 13.49 23.40
C LYS A 30 -25.56 12.86 23.91
N LEU A 31 -24.51 12.82 23.08
CA LEU A 31 -23.18 12.34 23.47
C LEU A 31 -22.38 13.34 24.33
N GLY A 32 -22.86 14.58 24.50
CA GLY A 32 -22.13 15.63 25.24
C GLY A 32 -21.00 16.30 24.47
N LEU A 33 -20.80 15.98 23.18
CA LEU A 33 -19.73 16.53 22.35
C LEU A 33 -20.03 17.93 21.78
N HIS A 34 -21.22 18.50 21.99
CA HIS A 34 -21.56 19.81 21.39
C HIS A 34 -20.60 20.94 21.82
N LYS A 35 -20.01 20.85 23.02
CA LYS A 35 -19.06 21.84 23.56
C LYS A 35 -17.70 21.85 22.86
N TYR A 36 -17.33 20.78 22.15
CA TYR A 36 -16.03 20.66 21.50
C TYR A 36 -15.88 21.60 20.28
N GLN A 37 -16.98 21.93 19.61
CA GLN A 37 -16.96 22.88 18.49
C GLN A 37 -16.68 24.31 18.95
N ASP A 38 -17.18 24.71 20.12
CA ASP A 38 -16.93 26.04 20.68
C ASP A 38 -15.48 26.18 21.16
N PHE A 39 -14.90 25.09 21.68
CA PHE A 39 -13.48 25.04 22.05
C PHE A 39 -12.54 25.25 20.85
N MET A 40 -12.90 24.71 19.68
CA MET A 40 -12.10 24.86 18.46
C MET A 40 -12.22 26.24 17.79
N LYS A 41 -13.30 26.99 18.05
CA LYS A 41 -13.48 28.34 17.46
C LYS A 41 -12.71 29.43 18.22
N ASN A 42 -12.42 29.22 19.50
CA ASN A 42 -11.76 30.22 20.35
C ASN A 42 -10.23 30.25 20.26
N THR A 43 -9.58 29.28 19.62
CA THR A 43 -8.10 29.21 19.54
C THR A 43 -7.47 30.10 18.46
N ASN A 44 -8.28 30.80 17.65
CA ASN A 44 -7.78 31.66 16.55
C ASN A 44 -7.59 33.14 16.91
N THR A 45 -7.59 33.53 18.20
CA THR A 45 -7.50 34.95 18.60
C THR A 45 -6.37 35.25 19.58
N VAL A 46 -5.13 34.88 19.25
CA VAL A 46 -3.95 35.57 19.79
C VAL A 46 -2.98 35.86 18.64
N SER A 47 -3.34 36.83 17.80
CA SER A 47 -2.37 37.49 16.93
C SER A 47 -1.50 38.39 17.81
N VAL A 48 -0.32 37.89 18.18
CA VAL A 48 0.73 38.68 18.82
C VAL A 48 1.03 39.90 17.95
N ALA A 49 0.89 41.09 18.53
CA ALA A 49 1.15 42.36 17.86
C ALA A 49 2.61 42.47 17.45
N VAL A 50 2.89 42.19 16.17
CA VAL A 50 4.20 42.43 15.56
C VAL A 50 4.39 43.93 15.37
N LYS A 51 5.40 44.49 16.05
CA LYS A 51 5.86 45.88 15.91
C LYS A 51 6.10 46.22 14.43
N LYS A 52 5.43 47.27 13.95
CA LYS A 52 5.54 47.79 12.58
C LYS A 52 6.97 48.24 12.28
N LYS A 53 7.71 47.47 11.47
CA LYS A 53 8.90 47.95 10.74
C LYS A 53 8.48 48.49 9.37
N ALA A 54 9.17 49.55 8.96
CA ALA A 54 8.87 50.42 7.82
C ALA A 54 8.57 49.68 6.50
N VAL A 55 7.62 50.26 5.75
CA VAL A 55 7.11 49.80 4.46
C VAL A 55 8.22 49.86 3.41
N ARG A 56 8.78 48.71 3.06
CA ARG A 56 9.53 48.53 1.81
C ARG A 56 8.58 47.94 0.77
N ILE A 57 8.21 48.75 -0.21
CA ILE A 57 7.40 48.34 -1.37
C ILE A 57 8.13 47.18 -2.05
N LYS A 58 7.57 45.97 -1.94
CA LYS A 58 8.01 44.79 -2.69
C LYS A 58 7.03 44.57 -3.83
N SER A 59 7.56 44.55 -5.05
CA SER A 59 6.84 44.18 -6.26
C SER A 59 6.13 42.83 -6.10
N LYS A 60 4.89 42.75 -6.59
CA LYS A 60 4.06 41.54 -6.57
C LYS A 60 4.76 40.45 -7.37
N LYS A 61 5.28 39.41 -6.70
CA LYS A 61 5.67 38.17 -7.37
C LYS A 61 4.39 37.39 -7.75
N PRO A 62 4.39 36.69 -8.90
CA PRO A 62 3.23 35.93 -9.36
C PRO A 62 2.85 34.83 -8.37
N VAL A 63 1.55 34.63 -8.22
CA VAL A 63 0.90 33.68 -7.31
C VAL A 63 1.47 32.28 -7.52
N GLN A 64 2.28 31.80 -6.57
CA GLN A 64 2.67 30.41 -6.52
C GLN A 64 1.46 29.58 -6.05
N ARG A 65 0.97 28.71 -6.95
CA ARG A 65 0.00 27.67 -6.62
C ARG A 65 0.51 26.85 -5.44
N ARG A 66 -0.28 26.77 -4.35
CA ARG A 66 -0.07 25.84 -3.25
C ARG A 66 -0.20 24.41 -3.79
N ARG A 67 0.92 23.78 -4.16
CA ARG A 67 0.99 22.33 -4.33
C ARG A 67 1.10 21.69 -2.96
N SER A 68 0.28 20.67 -2.71
CA SER A 68 0.28 19.87 -1.49
C SER A 68 1.66 19.28 -1.23
N GLY A 69 2.13 19.43 0.02
CA GLY A 69 3.40 18.89 0.50
C GLY A 69 3.36 17.38 0.67
N ARG A 70 3.29 16.64 -0.43
CA ARG A 70 3.58 15.21 -0.46
C ARG A 70 4.65 14.98 -1.52
N LEU A 71 5.83 14.58 -1.04
CA LEU A 71 7.00 14.11 -1.78
C LEU A 71 7.89 15.22 -2.37
N SER A 72 8.90 15.60 -1.60
CA SER A 72 10.21 15.97 -2.15
C SER A 72 11.30 15.34 -1.27
N PHE A 73 11.52 14.04 -1.43
CA PHE A 73 12.84 13.50 -1.14
C PHE A 73 13.75 13.98 -2.26
N LYS A 74 14.61 14.95 -1.92
CA LYS A 74 15.70 15.39 -2.77
C LYS A 74 16.68 14.24 -2.93
N SER A 75 16.87 13.85 -4.18
CA SER A 75 18.16 13.35 -4.66
C SER A 75 19.23 14.40 -4.32
N SER A 76 20.23 13.99 -3.56
CA SER A 76 21.51 14.68 -3.47
C SER A 76 22.58 13.66 -3.09
N ASN A 77 23.48 13.45 -4.03
CA ASN A 77 24.89 13.10 -3.80
C ASN A 77 25.39 13.59 -2.44
N SER A 78 25.97 12.66 -1.68
CA SER A 78 26.77 12.90 -0.48
C SER A 78 27.77 11.73 -0.48
N MET A 79 28.94 11.85 -1.10
CA MET A 79 30.12 12.55 -0.58
C MET A 79 30.58 11.98 0.76
N VAL A 80 31.54 11.05 0.68
CA VAL A 80 32.70 10.83 1.56
C VAL A 80 32.57 11.45 2.95
N VAL A 81 32.33 10.61 3.95
CA VAL A 81 32.83 10.82 5.31
C VAL A 81 33.43 9.49 5.78
N MET A 82 34.76 9.41 5.74
CA MET A 82 35.55 8.47 6.53
C MET A 82 35.16 8.63 8.00
N LEU A 83 34.80 7.53 8.64
CA LEU A 83 34.80 7.42 10.10
C LEU A 83 35.46 6.09 10.45
N ASP A 84 36.70 6.21 10.93
CA ASP A 84 37.42 5.17 11.67
C ASP A 84 36.61 4.79 12.90
N LEU A 85 36.30 3.50 13.06
CA LEU A 85 35.82 2.97 14.33
C LEU A 85 36.35 1.55 14.55
N ASP A 86 37.59 1.48 15.02
CA ASP A 86 38.07 0.38 15.86
C ASP A 86 37.36 0.45 17.22
N GLN A 87 36.45 -0.49 17.51
CA GLN A 87 36.42 -1.20 18.80
C GLN A 87 35.33 -2.28 18.88
N VAL A 88 35.85 -3.49 19.07
CA VAL A 88 35.27 -4.74 19.57
C VAL A 88 34.39 -4.52 20.81
N ASP A 89 33.22 -5.15 20.88
CA ASP A 89 32.98 -6.35 21.71
C ASP A 89 31.48 -6.66 21.92
N GLY A 90 31.15 -7.95 21.77
CA GLY A 90 30.14 -8.64 22.56
C GLY A 90 28.67 -8.38 22.23
N LEU A 91 28.04 -9.30 21.50
CA LEU A 91 26.65 -9.66 21.82
C LEU A 91 26.30 -11.07 21.37
N ASP A 92 26.15 -11.90 22.39
CA ASP A 92 25.78 -13.30 22.34
C ASP A 92 24.38 -13.53 21.76
N LYS A 93 24.28 -14.73 21.18
CA LYS A 93 23.12 -15.38 20.59
C LYS A 93 21.94 -15.42 21.58
N VAL A 94 20.80 -14.87 21.15
CA VAL A 94 19.48 -15.31 21.65
C VAL A 94 18.64 -15.74 20.45
N VAL A 95 18.79 -17.02 20.09
CA VAL A 95 17.87 -17.72 19.19
C VAL A 95 16.59 -17.96 19.98
N LYS A 96 15.57 -17.11 19.78
CA LYS A 96 14.20 -17.40 20.21
C LYS A 96 13.55 -18.28 19.16
N GLN A 97 13.41 -19.55 19.49
CA GLN A 97 12.51 -20.51 18.86
C GLN A 97 11.08 -20.07 19.20
N TRP A 98 10.29 -19.72 18.18
CA TRP A 98 8.87 -19.40 18.34
C TRP A 98 8.09 -20.63 17.92
N ASP A 99 7.40 -21.22 18.90
CA ASP A 99 6.45 -22.31 18.69
C ASP A 99 5.32 -21.85 17.78
N GLU A 100 5.07 -22.66 16.74
CA GLU A 100 3.92 -22.57 15.85
C GLU A 100 2.71 -23.22 16.53
N ASN A 101 1.82 -22.41 17.09
CA ASN A 101 0.45 -22.80 17.42
C ASN A 101 -0.42 -21.52 17.43
N ASP A 102 -0.84 -21.08 16.25
CA ASP A 102 -1.91 -20.08 16.09
C ASP A 102 -3.13 -20.81 15.50
N GLU A 103 -4.02 -21.22 16.40
CA GLU A 103 -5.40 -21.60 16.08
C GLU A 103 -6.16 -20.29 15.74
N ASP A 104 -6.50 -20.10 14.47
CA ASP A 104 -7.24 -18.93 13.95
C ASP A 104 -8.71 -18.96 14.42
N ASP A 105 -8.99 -18.41 15.60
CA ASP A 105 -10.33 -18.04 16.10
C ASP A 105 -10.74 -16.66 15.53
N ASP A 106 -11.35 -16.65 14.35
CA ASP A 106 -11.89 -15.45 13.69
C ASP A 106 -13.42 -15.34 13.93
N GLU A 107 -13.84 -15.09 15.18
CA GLU A 107 -15.19 -14.58 15.49
C GLU A 107 -15.20 -13.05 15.37
N ASN A 108 -15.66 -12.54 14.23
CA ASN A 108 -15.94 -11.12 14.04
C ASN A 108 -17.41 -10.93 13.64
N ASP A 109 -18.23 -10.60 14.63
CA ASP A 109 -19.64 -10.22 14.51
C ASP A 109 -19.79 -8.90 13.76
N GLY A 110 -19.97 -9.00 12.44
CA GLY A 110 -20.30 -7.90 11.55
C GLY A 110 -21.81 -7.77 11.34
N ASP A 111 -22.42 -6.83 12.06
CA ASP A 111 -23.81 -6.36 11.97
C ASP A 111 -24.22 -5.97 10.53
N ASP A 112 -25.16 -6.74 9.97
CA ASP A 112 -25.63 -6.70 8.58
C ASP A 112 -26.67 -5.58 8.37
N ASN A 113 -26.23 -4.41 7.91
CA ASN A 113 -27.14 -3.34 7.48
C ASN A 113 -27.40 -3.41 5.97
N GLN A 114 -28.36 -4.27 5.57
CA GLN A 114 -28.79 -4.45 4.18
C GLN A 114 -29.67 -3.27 3.71
N ASN A 115 -29.05 -2.17 3.29
CA ASN A 115 -29.75 -1.08 2.60
C ASN A 115 -29.65 -1.27 1.07
N GLN A 116 -30.60 -2.00 0.50
CA GLN A 116 -30.73 -2.24 -0.94
C GLN A 116 -31.16 -0.96 -1.68
N ASN A 117 -30.20 -0.08 -1.99
CA ASN A 117 -30.40 0.99 -2.95
C ASN A 117 -29.97 0.54 -4.35
N ASN A 118 -30.95 0.33 -5.24
CA ASN A 118 -30.83 0.03 -6.68
C ASN A 118 -30.26 1.20 -7.52
N ASN A 119 -29.18 1.81 -7.07
CA ASN A 119 -28.40 2.70 -7.91
C ASN A 119 -27.43 1.83 -8.69
N LYS A 120 -27.58 1.80 -10.04
CA LYS A 120 -26.62 1.21 -10.97
C LYS A 120 -25.22 1.73 -10.64
N SER A 121 -24.51 1.00 -9.79
CA SER A 121 -23.16 1.34 -9.39
C SER A 121 -22.30 1.16 -10.63
N THR A 122 -21.84 2.26 -11.20
CA THR A 122 -20.75 2.22 -12.17
C THR A 122 -19.60 1.50 -11.50
N VAL A 123 -19.33 0.27 -11.94
CA VAL A 123 -18.26 -0.57 -11.39
C VAL A 123 -16.96 0.15 -11.70
N VAL A 124 -16.43 0.89 -10.72
CA VAL A 124 -15.13 1.55 -10.83
C VAL A 124 -14.07 0.46 -10.79
N THR A 125 -13.68 0.00 -11.97
CA THR A 125 -12.55 -0.91 -12.14
C THR A 125 -11.27 -0.14 -11.82
N ARG A 126 -10.57 -0.53 -10.75
CA ARG A 126 -9.27 0.06 -10.41
C ARG A 126 -8.20 -0.48 -11.38
N ARG A 127 -8.17 0.05 -12.61
CA ARG A 127 -7.14 -0.30 -13.59
C ARG A 127 -5.74 -0.18 -12.97
N ILE A 128 -4.91 -1.17 -13.23
CA ILE A 128 -3.51 -1.17 -12.86
C ILE A 128 -2.81 -0.18 -13.80
N SER A 129 -2.30 0.94 -13.28
CA SER A 129 -1.54 1.94 -14.03
C SER A 129 -0.06 1.56 -14.08
N ILE A 130 0.25 0.35 -14.53
CA ILE A 130 1.63 -0.08 -14.78
C ILE A 130 1.77 -0.06 -16.31
N ASN A 131 2.81 0.58 -16.81
CA ASN A 131 3.08 0.60 -18.24
C ASN A 131 3.59 -0.79 -18.64
N PRO A 132 2.82 -1.61 -19.39
CA PRO A 132 3.21 -2.99 -19.64
C PRO A 132 4.53 -3.10 -20.42
N ASP A 133 4.84 -2.12 -21.27
CA ASP A 133 6.04 -2.14 -22.10
C ASP A 133 7.33 -1.89 -21.29
N GLU A 134 7.23 -1.18 -20.17
CA GLU A 134 8.37 -0.88 -19.30
C GLU A 134 8.83 -2.09 -18.48
N TYR A 135 7.90 -3.01 -18.17
CA TYR A 135 8.12 -4.13 -17.26
C TYR A 135 8.18 -5.48 -17.96
N LYS A 136 8.02 -5.51 -19.29
CA LYS A 136 8.07 -6.75 -20.06
C LYS A 136 9.51 -7.23 -20.14
N LEU A 137 9.78 -8.45 -19.67
CA LEU A 137 11.13 -9.01 -19.79
C LEU A 137 11.53 -9.12 -21.26
N SER A 138 12.71 -8.58 -21.58
CA SER A 138 13.35 -8.85 -22.86
C SER A 138 13.84 -10.31 -22.90
N ASP A 139 14.06 -10.84 -24.10
CA ASP A 139 14.61 -12.20 -24.24
C ASP A 139 16.01 -12.32 -23.61
N ARG A 140 16.78 -11.22 -23.62
CA ARG A 140 18.08 -11.14 -22.94
C ARG A 140 17.95 -11.25 -21.42
N ASP A 141 16.96 -10.58 -20.84
CA ASP A 141 16.70 -10.62 -19.39
C ASP A 141 16.28 -12.01 -18.95
N ARG A 142 15.44 -12.68 -19.77
CA ARG A 142 15.04 -14.06 -19.55
C ARG A 142 16.24 -15.00 -19.55
N ILE A 143 17.14 -14.88 -20.52
CA ILE A 143 18.37 -15.70 -20.58
C ILE A 143 19.22 -15.47 -19.33
N SER A 144 19.42 -14.21 -18.92
CA SER A 144 20.24 -13.87 -17.75
C SER A 144 19.67 -14.47 -16.47
N LEU A 145 18.35 -14.41 -16.27
CA LEU A 145 17.70 -15.05 -15.13
C LEU A 145 17.71 -16.57 -15.24
N PHE A 146 17.56 -17.13 -16.44
CA PHE A 146 17.55 -18.58 -16.66
C PHE A 146 18.90 -19.21 -16.35
N SER A 147 20.01 -18.57 -16.74
CA SER A 147 21.35 -19.04 -16.37
C SER A 147 21.55 -19.08 -14.85
N ALA A 148 21.06 -18.08 -14.11
CA ALA A 148 21.10 -18.09 -12.65
C ALA A 148 20.24 -19.23 -12.05
N VAL A 149 19.10 -19.55 -12.68
CA VAL A 149 18.19 -20.64 -12.26
C VAL A 149 18.77 -22.02 -12.56
N GLU A 150 19.38 -22.22 -13.73
CA GLU A 150 20.01 -23.49 -14.13
C GLU A 150 21.16 -23.89 -13.21
N GLU A 151 21.86 -22.91 -12.63
CA GLU A 151 22.88 -23.16 -11.59
C GLU A 151 22.28 -23.70 -10.27
N GLY A 152 20.94 -23.83 -10.18
CA GLY A 152 20.23 -24.41 -9.03
C GLY A 152 20.07 -23.45 -7.85
N ILE A 153 20.51 -22.20 -8.00
CA ILE A 153 20.60 -21.22 -6.90
C ILE A 153 19.26 -20.54 -6.64
N VAL A 154 18.44 -20.36 -7.69
CA VAL A 154 17.30 -19.45 -7.63
C VAL A 154 16.04 -20.09 -7.07
N ASP A 155 15.74 -21.35 -7.35
CA ASP A 155 14.40 -21.89 -7.08
C ASP A 155 14.11 -22.19 -5.60
N GLU A 156 15.11 -22.56 -4.79
CA GLU A 156 14.90 -22.80 -3.34
C GLU A 156 15.12 -21.57 -2.46
N HIS A 157 15.94 -20.60 -2.90
CA HIS A 157 16.38 -19.51 -2.03
C HIS A 157 15.86 -18.11 -2.41
N TYR A 158 15.22 -17.94 -3.57
CA TYR A 158 14.75 -16.60 -3.96
C TYR A 158 13.73 -16.01 -2.98
N LEU A 159 12.95 -16.82 -2.27
CA LEU A 159 11.97 -16.33 -1.29
C LEU A 159 12.64 -15.65 -0.10
N SER A 160 13.79 -16.15 0.35
CA SER A 160 14.59 -15.50 1.41
C SER A 160 15.14 -14.17 0.92
N LYS A 161 15.70 -14.14 -0.31
CA LYS A 161 16.18 -12.91 -0.95
C LYS A 161 15.06 -11.91 -1.21
N PHE A 162 13.86 -12.40 -1.55
CA PHE A 162 12.67 -11.57 -1.73
C PHE A 162 12.24 -10.95 -0.40
N GLN A 163 12.25 -11.72 0.69
CA GLN A 163 11.96 -11.17 2.02
C GLN A 163 12.96 -10.07 2.42
N GLU A 164 14.26 -10.30 2.22
CA GLU A 164 15.28 -9.27 2.46
C GLU A 164 15.06 -8.02 1.62
N PHE A 165 14.72 -8.18 0.33
CA PHE A 165 14.36 -7.07 -0.54
C PHE A 165 13.19 -6.26 0.01
N LEU A 166 12.14 -6.91 0.52
CA LEU A 166 10.99 -6.24 1.11
C LEU A 166 11.33 -5.46 2.39
N GLU A 167 12.17 -6.03 3.24
CA GLU A 167 12.55 -5.45 4.52
C GLU A 167 13.51 -4.26 4.35
N TYR A 168 14.56 -4.42 3.54
CA TYR A 168 15.66 -3.45 3.49
C TYR A 168 15.59 -2.48 2.31
N HIS A 169 15.23 -2.95 1.11
CA HIS A 169 15.22 -2.09 -0.08
C HIS A 169 13.88 -1.39 -0.27
N ASP A 170 12.77 -2.14 -0.21
CA ASP A 170 11.42 -1.57 -0.35
C ASP A 170 10.93 -0.91 0.96
N GLY A 171 11.48 -1.32 2.11
CA GLY A 171 11.28 -0.67 3.41
C GLY A 171 9.84 -0.74 3.93
N ILE A 172 9.12 -1.83 3.64
CA ILE A 172 7.73 -2.00 4.13
C ILE A 172 7.68 -2.52 5.57
N SER A 173 6.57 -2.27 6.26
CA SER A 173 6.39 -2.73 7.64
C SER A 173 6.44 -4.26 7.74
N VAL A 174 6.96 -4.78 8.85
CA VAL A 174 7.08 -6.23 9.13
C VAL A 174 5.75 -6.97 8.91
N GLN A 175 4.63 -6.38 9.33
CA GLN A 175 3.32 -6.99 9.10
C GLN A 175 2.97 -7.10 7.62
N ASN A 176 3.30 -6.08 6.83
CA ASN A 176 3.08 -6.12 5.39
C ASN A 176 4.02 -7.13 4.71
N VAL A 177 5.27 -7.26 5.18
CA VAL A 177 6.19 -8.31 4.72
C VAL A 177 5.57 -9.68 4.96
N LYS A 178 5.09 -9.96 6.18
CA LYS A 178 4.43 -11.23 6.51
C LYS A 178 3.25 -11.52 5.58
N ASN A 179 2.37 -10.55 5.35
CA ASN A 179 1.21 -10.70 4.48
C ASN A 179 1.60 -10.99 3.03
N VAL A 180 2.57 -10.24 2.49
CA VAL A 180 3.08 -10.44 1.12
C VAL A 180 3.75 -11.81 0.99
N MET A 181 4.60 -12.18 1.94
CA MET A 181 5.31 -13.46 1.96
C MET A 181 4.35 -14.65 2.08
N LYS A 182 3.27 -14.54 2.85
CA LYS A 182 2.24 -15.59 2.94
C LYS A 182 1.66 -15.93 1.57
N GLN A 183 1.39 -14.93 0.73
CA GLN A 183 0.87 -15.16 -0.62
C GLN A 183 1.96 -15.57 -1.60
N ALA A 184 3.16 -14.99 -1.50
CA ALA A 184 4.29 -15.35 -2.35
C ALA A 184 4.68 -16.83 -2.17
N ARG A 185 4.71 -17.35 -0.94
CA ARG A 185 5.00 -18.78 -0.67
C ARG A 185 3.97 -19.71 -1.34
N LYS A 186 2.67 -19.38 -1.28
CA LYS A 186 1.60 -20.16 -1.94
C LYS A 186 1.72 -20.17 -3.47
N LEU A 187 2.13 -19.04 -4.03
CA LEU A 187 2.38 -18.94 -5.47
C LEU A 187 3.63 -19.72 -5.87
N ALA A 188 4.68 -19.66 -5.06
CA ALA A 188 5.95 -20.37 -5.28
C ALA A 188 5.78 -21.90 -5.19
N SER A 189 5.02 -22.40 -4.20
CA SER A 189 4.74 -23.82 -4.03
C SER A 189 3.82 -24.38 -5.12
N GLY A 190 3.00 -23.52 -5.73
CA GLY A 190 1.94 -23.91 -6.66
C GLY A 190 0.62 -24.26 -5.97
N ASP A 191 0.47 -24.01 -4.66
CA ASP A 191 -0.82 -24.18 -3.97
C ASP A 191 -1.90 -23.26 -4.56
N GLY A 192 -1.45 -22.14 -5.14
CA GLY A 192 -2.30 -21.09 -5.66
C GLY A 192 -2.95 -20.27 -4.54
N ILE A 193 -3.68 -19.25 -4.94
CA ILE A 193 -4.33 -18.33 -4.02
C ILE A 193 -5.83 -18.54 -4.05
N ARG A 194 -6.43 -18.75 -2.87
CA ARG A 194 -7.88 -18.86 -2.69
C ARG A 194 -8.38 -17.81 -1.70
N TYR A 195 -9.64 -17.42 -1.86
CA TYR A 195 -10.38 -16.76 -0.81
C TYR A 195 -10.83 -17.78 0.23
N GLY A 196 -10.43 -17.59 1.49
CA GLY A 196 -10.76 -18.51 2.58
C GLY A 196 -12.20 -18.38 3.09
N SER A 197 -12.80 -17.20 2.99
CA SER A 197 -14.10 -16.93 3.61
C SER A 197 -15.27 -17.23 2.67
N LYS A 198 -16.20 -18.08 3.13
CA LYS A 198 -17.43 -18.46 2.41
C LYS A 198 -18.36 -17.27 2.14
N ASN A 199 -18.39 -16.31 3.05
CA ASN A 199 -19.28 -15.15 3.01
C ASN A 199 -18.68 -13.98 2.20
N TYR A 200 -17.35 -14.00 1.98
CA TYR A 200 -16.62 -12.85 1.45
C TYR A 200 -15.73 -13.20 0.25
N GLY A 201 -15.82 -14.42 -0.28
CA GLY A 201 -14.86 -15.00 -1.19
C GLY A 201 -15.37 -15.40 -2.58
N TRP A 202 -14.41 -15.83 -3.40
CA TRP A 202 -14.66 -16.58 -4.62
C TRP A 202 -15.36 -17.92 -4.32
N PRO A 203 -16.01 -18.55 -5.32
CA PRO A 203 -16.66 -19.85 -5.14
C PRO A 203 -15.73 -20.91 -4.53
N GLU A 204 -16.31 -21.89 -3.85
CA GLU A 204 -15.57 -23.04 -3.34
C GLU A 204 -14.78 -23.70 -4.49
N ASN A 205 -13.53 -24.10 -4.19
CA ASN A 205 -12.58 -24.63 -5.17
C ASN A 205 -12.11 -23.66 -6.27
N CYS A 206 -12.34 -22.35 -6.12
CA CYS A 206 -11.74 -21.35 -7.00
C CYS A 206 -10.34 -20.97 -6.50
N TYR A 207 -9.32 -21.31 -7.30
CA TYR A 207 -7.93 -20.98 -7.03
C TYR A 207 -7.33 -20.17 -8.18
N PHE A 208 -6.60 -19.12 -7.84
CA PHE A 208 -5.72 -18.43 -8.77
C PHE A 208 -4.41 -19.21 -8.88
N LYS A 209 -4.13 -19.73 -10.08
CA LYS A 209 -2.86 -20.41 -10.44
C LYS A 209 -2.50 -21.63 -9.58
N LYS A 210 -3.49 -22.49 -9.29
CA LYS A 210 -3.23 -23.80 -8.67
C LYS A 210 -2.41 -24.70 -9.58
N ASN A 211 -1.48 -25.45 -8.99
CA ASN A 211 -0.53 -26.35 -9.64
C ASN A 211 0.47 -25.66 -10.59
N ILE A 212 0.58 -24.34 -10.52
CA ILE A 212 1.54 -23.57 -11.32
C ILE A 212 2.47 -22.87 -10.35
N LYS A 213 3.73 -23.33 -10.30
CA LYS A 213 4.78 -22.67 -9.52
C LYS A 213 5.12 -21.34 -10.17
N ILE A 214 5.01 -20.27 -9.40
CA ILE A 214 5.39 -18.92 -9.82
C ILE A 214 6.81 -18.66 -9.32
N THR A 215 7.72 -18.47 -10.27
CA THR A 215 9.12 -18.13 -10.03
C THR A 215 9.42 -16.68 -10.45
N PRO A 216 10.58 -16.11 -10.10
CA PRO A 216 11.01 -14.81 -10.61
C PRO A 216 11.12 -14.72 -12.14
N LEU A 217 11.06 -15.83 -12.87
CA LEU A 217 11.02 -15.88 -14.34
C LEU A 217 9.60 -15.65 -14.92
N SER A 218 8.59 -15.70 -14.07
CA SER A 218 7.19 -15.61 -14.50
C SER A 218 6.86 -14.23 -15.05
N ASP A 219 5.93 -14.18 -16.01
CA ASP A 219 5.41 -12.92 -16.54
C ASP A 219 4.39 -12.32 -15.56
N PHE A 220 4.88 -11.50 -14.63
CA PHE A 220 4.02 -10.89 -13.60
C PHE A 220 2.98 -9.93 -14.17
N ILE A 221 3.21 -9.32 -15.32
CA ILE A 221 2.23 -8.44 -15.97
C ILE A 221 1.03 -9.27 -16.43
N LYS A 222 1.31 -10.39 -17.09
CA LYS A 222 0.28 -11.35 -17.49
C LYS A 222 -0.47 -11.87 -16.27
N LEU A 223 0.24 -12.25 -15.21
CA LEU A 223 -0.37 -12.71 -13.95
C LEU A 223 -1.25 -11.64 -13.30
N MET A 224 -0.85 -10.37 -13.33
CA MET A 224 -1.65 -9.27 -12.80
C MET A 224 -2.93 -9.03 -13.61
N ASN A 225 -2.87 -9.13 -14.94
CA ASN A 225 -4.04 -9.02 -15.80
C ASN A 225 -5.01 -10.19 -15.58
N GLU A 226 -4.50 -11.42 -15.55
CA GLU A 226 -5.29 -12.61 -15.23
C GLU A 226 -5.89 -12.52 -13.83
N GLY A 227 -5.14 -12.01 -12.85
CA GLY A 227 -5.66 -11.77 -11.50
C GLY A 227 -6.82 -10.78 -11.49
N GLN A 228 -6.73 -9.71 -12.29
CA GLN A 228 -7.82 -8.75 -12.44
C GLN A 228 -9.04 -9.36 -13.13
N GLU A 229 -8.85 -10.21 -14.13
CA GLU A 229 -9.93 -10.97 -14.78
C GLU A 229 -10.61 -11.92 -13.80
N TYR A 230 -9.84 -12.59 -12.94
CA TYR A 230 -10.36 -13.43 -11.86
C TYR A 230 -11.20 -12.62 -10.87
N GLU A 231 -10.72 -11.46 -10.43
CA GLU A 231 -11.50 -10.56 -9.57
C GLU A 231 -12.80 -10.09 -10.25
N ASN A 232 -12.75 -9.80 -11.56
CA ASN A 232 -13.93 -9.37 -12.31
C ASN A 232 -14.95 -10.51 -12.46
N LYS A 233 -14.47 -11.75 -12.62
CA LYS A 233 -15.31 -12.93 -12.85
C LYS A 233 -15.93 -13.49 -11.57
N TYR A 234 -15.16 -13.58 -10.49
CA TYR A 234 -15.55 -14.29 -9.27
C TYR A 234 -15.84 -13.39 -8.08
N GLY A 235 -15.58 -12.08 -8.21
CA GLY A 235 -15.80 -11.12 -7.15
C GLY A 235 -14.51 -10.41 -6.78
N ARG A 236 -14.69 -9.13 -6.46
CA ARG A 236 -13.60 -8.22 -6.14
C ARG A 236 -12.89 -8.63 -4.86
N ASP A 237 -11.57 -8.43 -4.86
CA ASP A 237 -10.76 -8.54 -3.67
C ASP A 237 -11.21 -7.54 -2.57
N ARG A 238 -11.72 -8.07 -1.46
CA ARG A 238 -12.18 -7.29 -0.28
C ARG A 238 -11.03 -6.85 0.62
N SER A 239 -9.89 -7.53 0.56
CA SER A 239 -8.63 -7.15 1.21
C SER A 239 -7.92 -5.99 0.50
N ASN A 240 -8.61 -5.19 -0.31
CA ASN A 240 -8.03 -4.06 -1.04
C ASN A 240 -6.83 -4.42 -1.95
N GLY A 241 -6.74 -5.67 -2.39
CA GLY A 241 -5.65 -6.14 -3.23
C GLY A 241 -4.50 -6.81 -2.47
N TRP A 242 -4.60 -6.98 -1.15
CA TRP A 242 -3.58 -7.69 -0.35
C TRP A 242 -3.48 -9.17 -0.71
N LEU A 243 -4.53 -9.75 -1.30
CA LEU A 243 -4.53 -11.15 -1.67
C LEU A 243 -3.71 -11.42 -2.94
N LEU A 244 -3.92 -10.62 -4.01
CA LEU A 244 -3.30 -10.87 -5.32
C LEU A 244 -2.46 -9.69 -5.80
N ARG A 245 -3.08 -8.53 -5.93
CA ARG A 245 -2.48 -7.37 -6.59
C ARG A 245 -1.19 -6.90 -5.91
N HIS A 246 -1.18 -6.83 -4.59
CA HIS A 246 -0.02 -6.37 -3.82
C HIS A 246 1.14 -7.38 -3.90
N PRO A 247 0.95 -8.67 -3.59
CA PRO A 247 2.00 -9.68 -3.76
C PRO A 247 2.60 -9.71 -5.17
N LEU A 248 1.76 -9.75 -6.22
CA LEU A 248 2.24 -9.79 -7.61
C LEU A 248 3.03 -8.52 -7.98
N LYS A 249 2.59 -7.35 -7.52
CA LYS A 249 3.33 -6.10 -7.74
C LYS A 249 4.70 -6.13 -7.04
N LYS A 250 4.78 -6.68 -5.82
CA LYS A 250 6.05 -6.77 -5.09
C LYS A 250 7.02 -7.76 -5.75
N LEU A 251 6.51 -8.89 -6.23
CA LEU A 251 7.31 -9.84 -7.01
C LEU A 251 7.82 -9.21 -8.32
N LEU A 252 7.00 -8.40 -9.00
CA LEU A 252 7.44 -7.66 -10.19
C LEU A 252 8.58 -6.67 -9.86
N LEU A 253 8.46 -5.92 -8.77
CA LEU A 253 9.53 -4.99 -8.35
C LEU A 253 10.81 -5.74 -7.99
N PHE A 254 10.69 -6.91 -7.37
CA PHE A 254 11.83 -7.77 -7.05
C PHE A 254 12.49 -8.34 -8.31
N GLN A 255 11.70 -8.78 -9.30
CA GLN A 255 12.23 -9.22 -10.58
C GLN A 255 13.05 -8.11 -11.25
N HIS A 256 12.53 -6.89 -11.28
CA HIS A 256 13.27 -5.75 -11.82
C HIS A 256 14.54 -5.44 -11.01
N PHE A 257 14.47 -5.55 -9.69
CA PHE A 257 15.62 -5.37 -8.81
C PHE A 257 16.75 -6.35 -9.12
N ILE A 258 16.42 -7.64 -9.30
CA ILE A 258 17.39 -8.68 -9.65
C ILE A 258 18.01 -8.43 -11.02
N LEU A 259 17.22 -8.00 -12.01
CA LEU A 259 17.74 -7.70 -13.34
C LEU A 259 18.80 -6.58 -13.29
N ASN A 260 18.62 -5.60 -12.39
CA ASN A 260 19.58 -4.55 -12.16
C ASN A 260 20.77 -4.98 -11.26
N ASN A 261 20.62 -6.08 -10.50
CA ASN A 261 21.59 -6.57 -9.52
C ASN A 261 21.72 -8.11 -9.59
N PRO A 262 22.25 -8.67 -10.70
CA PRO A 262 22.25 -10.12 -10.93
C PRO A 262 23.04 -10.91 -9.88
N SER A 263 24.10 -10.32 -9.34
CA SER A 263 24.92 -10.90 -8.26
C SER A 263 24.18 -11.03 -6.94
N PHE A 264 23.04 -10.34 -6.74
CA PHE A 264 22.32 -10.43 -5.48
C PHE A 264 21.73 -11.83 -5.24
N LEU A 265 21.22 -12.48 -6.31
CA LEU A 265 20.66 -13.83 -6.20
C LEU A 265 21.71 -14.87 -5.84
N THR A 266 22.93 -14.70 -6.34
CA THR A 266 24.04 -15.63 -6.09
C THR A 266 24.84 -15.29 -4.84
N SER A 267 24.72 -14.07 -4.32
CA SER A 267 25.44 -13.66 -3.12
C SER A 267 24.91 -14.36 -1.86
N GLU A 268 25.82 -14.83 -1.02
CA GLU A 268 25.49 -15.24 0.36
C GLU A 268 25.27 -14.04 1.30
N LEU A 269 25.71 -12.86 0.88
CA LEU A 269 25.61 -11.62 1.65
C LEU A 269 24.14 -11.21 1.83
N LYS A 270 23.85 -10.68 3.01
CA LYS A 270 22.56 -10.05 3.29
C LYS A 270 22.47 -8.73 2.51
N LEU A 271 21.27 -8.36 2.11
CA LEU A 271 21.06 -7.11 1.35
C LEU A 271 21.56 -5.85 2.09
N LYS A 272 21.56 -5.88 3.43
CA LYS A 272 22.12 -4.79 4.25
C LYS A 272 23.62 -4.57 4.00
N ASP A 273 24.36 -5.65 3.76
CA ASP A 273 25.81 -5.62 3.57
C ASP A 273 26.17 -5.47 2.08
N TYR A 274 25.23 -5.76 1.18
CA TYR A 274 25.40 -5.64 -0.27
C TYR A 274 25.58 -4.19 -0.75
N TYR A 275 25.09 -3.22 0.02
CA TYR A 275 25.19 -1.78 -0.28
C TYR A 275 26.19 -1.03 0.60
N ALA A 276 26.83 -1.72 1.55
CA ALA A 276 27.85 -1.13 2.43
C ALA A 276 29.17 -0.95 1.66
#